data_AF-A0A7C4RGS6-F1
#
_entry.id   AF-A0A7C4RGS6-F1
#
_cell.length_a   1.000
_cell.length_b   1.000
_cell.length_c   1.000
_cell.angle_alpha   90.00
_cell.angle_beta   90.00
_cell.angle_gamma   90.00
#
_symmetry.space_group_name_H-M   'P 1'
#
loop_
_entity.id
_entity.type
_entity.pdbx_description
1 polymer ?
#
loop_
_entity_poly.entity_id
_entity_poly.type
_entity_poly.pdbx_seq_one_letter_code
_entity_poly.pdbx_strand_id
1 'polypeptide(L)'
;MNYRSPFNHGSIPEPGFIVLYGGDELFFNKHVLRFYNYVLNEWEPSEKPVALYFGCSHHKPFSRSFIHMKTIKMLKNYNLDDFVQQFIISEPLAICPRELETTFPAANYDFPPKRLGNKGKEEFVKRLRIFLHKRAFKTYEYHVVFAPNHHKEIFCEASKELLNPAYVPYNLYQLPKLLQVLKEVKAEFRR
;
A
#
# COMPACT_ATOMS: atom_id res chain seq x y z
N MET A 1 -5.49 19.33 -14.08
CA MET A 1 -5.13 18.38 -15.16
C MET A 1 -6.13 17.24 -15.14
N ASN A 2 -6.88 17.04 -16.24
CA ASN A 2 -7.93 16.03 -16.33
C ASN A 2 -7.30 14.66 -16.57
N TYR A 3 -7.29 13.79 -15.55
CA TYR A 3 -6.89 12.40 -15.67
C TYR A 3 -7.87 11.66 -16.61
N ARG A 4 -7.51 11.48 -17.88
CA ARG A 4 -8.26 10.65 -18.81
C ARG A 4 -7.91 9.20 -18.56
N SER A 5 -8.75 8.58 -17.74
CA SER A 5 -8.79 7.15 -17.45
C SER A 5 -8.63 6.34 -18.74
N PRO A 6 -7.67 5.41 -18.82
CA PRO A 6 -7.37 4.71 -20.06
C PRO A 6 -8.30 3.47 -20.25
N PHE A 7 -9.45 3.44 -19.58
CA PHE A 7 -10.46 2.38 -19.63
C PHE A 7 -11.65 2.86 -20.48
N ASN A 8 -11.79 2.35 -21.70
CA ASN A 8 -12.92 2.63 -22.58
C ASN A 8 -13.76 1.35 -22.77
N HIS A 9 -15.10 1.51 -22.75
CA HIS A 9 -16.18 0.53 -23.02
C HIS A 9 -16.79 -0.24 -21.82
N GLY A 10 -17.12 0.50 -20.77
CA GLY A 10 -18.01 0.09 -19.68
C GLY A 10 -17.95 1.14 -18.57
N SER A 11 -19.06 1.44 -17.90
CA SER A 11 -19.05 2.33 -16.73
C SER A 11 -18.04 1.79 -15.70
N ILE A 12 -17.08 2.62 -15.27
CA ILE A 12 -16.14 2.26 -14.20
C ILE A 12 -16.99 1.95 -12.95
N PRO A 13 -16.81 0.79 -12.30
CA PRO A 13 -17.61 0.44 -11.14
C PRO A 13 -17.34 1.41 -9.99
N GLU A 14 -18.39 1.79 -9.28
CA GLU A 14 -18.29 2.64 -8.09
C GLU A 14 -17.37 2.00 -7.03
N PRO A 15 -16.56 2.78 -6.30
CA PRO A 15 -15.66 2.25 -5.28
C PRO A 15 -16.41 1.44 -4.21
N GLY A 16 -15.93 0.22 -3.95
CA GLY A 16 -16.57 -0.73 -3.03
C GLY A 16 -17.57 -1.67 -3.72
N PHE A 17 -17.94 -1.43 -4.98
CA PHE A 17 -18.68 -2.39 -5.79
C PHE A 17 -17.70 -3.45 -6.35
N ILE A 18 -17.83 -4.69 -5.89
CA ILE A 18 -16.89 -5.76 -6.21
C ILE A 18 -17.23 -6.37 -7.57
N VAL A 19 -16.27 -6.32 -8.50
CA VAL A 19 -16.38 -6.92 -9.84
C VAL A 19 -15.26 -7.90 -10.17
N LEU A 20 -14.21 -7.96 -9.35
CA LEU A 20 -13.14 -8.96 -9.42
C LEU A 20 -13.17 -9.80 -8.15
N TYR A 21 -13.29 -11.12 -8.28
CA TYR A 21 -13.29 -12.04 -7.13
C TYR A 21 -12.48 -13.28 -7.46
N GLY A 22 -11.62 -13.72 -6.55
CA GLY A 22 -10.70 -14.81 -6.86
C GLY A 22 -9.58 -15.04 -5.86
N GLY A 23 -8.63 -15.88 -6.26
CA GLY A 23 -7.35 -16.16 -5.60
C GLY A 23 -6.18 -15.78 -6.49
N ASP A 24 -5.14 -16.63 -6.52
CA ASP A 24 -3.88 -16.43 -7.25
C ASP A 24 -4.06 -15.94 -8.71
N GLU A 25 -5.09 -16.39 -9.42
CA GLU A 25 -5.38 -15.97 -10.79
C GLU A 25 -5.57 -14.45 -10.93
N LEU A 26 -6.02 -13.76 -9.88
CA LEU A 26 -6.20 -12.32 -9.91
C LEU A 26 -4.88 -11.55 -10.01
N PHE A 27 -3.75 -12.12 -9.59
CA PHE A 27 -2.44 -11.51 -9.85
C PHE A 27 -2.18 -11.39 -11.35
N PHE A 28 -2.77 -12.24 -12.19
CA PHE A 28 -2.58 -12.24 -13.64
C PHE A 28 -3.76 -11.59 -14.39
N ASN A 29 -4.75 -11.09 -13.67
CA ASN A 29 -5.86 -10.36 -14.27
C ASN A 29 -5.36 -9.09 -14.97
N LYS A 30 -5.82 -8.85 -16.21
CA LYS A 30 -5.39 -7.71 -17.03
C LYS A 30 -5.52 -6.35 -16.35
N HIS A 31 -6.56 -6.16 -15.52
CA HIS A 31 -6.80 -4.89 -14.83
C HIS A 31 -5.86 -4.71 -13.63
N VAL A 32 -5.60 -5.79 -12.89
CA VAL A 32 -4.62 -5.81 -11.79
C VAL A 32 -3.21 -5.56 -12.31
N LEU A 33 -2.84 -6.24 -13.39
CA LEU A 33 -1.55 -6.03 -14.07
C LEU A 33 -1.39 -4.59 -14.56
N ARG A 34 -2.43 -4.04 -15.19
CA ARG A 34 -2.40 -2.65 -15.66
C ARG A 34 -2.24 -1.66 -14.51
N PHE A 35 -2.97 -1.85 -13.42
CA PHE A 35 -2.83 -1.01 -12.23
C PHE A 35 -1.41 -1.09 -11.64
N TYR A 36 -0.90 -2.31 -11.45
CA TYR A 36 0.45 -2.51 -10.95
C TYR A 36 1.50 -1.86 -11.86
N ASN A 37 1.37 -2.02 -13.19
CA ASN A 37 2.27 -1.41 -14.15
C ASN A 37 2.18 0.12 -14.14
N TYR A 38 0.99 0.68 -13.99
CA TYR A 38 0.82 2.13 -13.81
C TYR A 38 1.53 2.60 -12.54
N VAL A 39 1.28 1.96 -11.39
CA VAL A 39 1.97 2.29 -10.12
C VAL A 39 3.49 2.18 -10.25
N LEU A 40 3.97 1.15 -10.96
CA LEU A 40 5.40 0.90 -11.12
C LEU A 40 6.07 1.89 -12.08
N ASN A 41 5.40 2.31 -13.15
CA ASN A 41 6.05 3.01 -14.27
C ASN A 41 5.59 4.45 -14.48
N GLU A 42 4.36 4.79 -14.10
CA GLU A 42 3.72 6.07 -14.45
C GLU A 42 3.31 6.89 -13.22
N TRP A 43 2.96 6.24 -12.11
CA TRP A 43 2.61 6.95 -10.88
C TRP A 43 3.80 7.75 -10.36
N GLU A 44 3.56 9.02 -10.08
CA GLU A 44 4.53 9.96 -9.53
C GLU A 44 4.36 10.01 -8.01
N PRO A 45 5.38 9.57 -7.24
CA PRO A 45 5.35 9.66 -5.80
C PRO A 45 5.40 11.11 -5.35
N SER A 46 4.69 11.44 -4.28
CA SER A 46 4.87 12.72 -3.57
C SER A 46 6.30 12.84 -3.03
N GLU A 47 6.83 14.05 -2.92
CA GLU A 47 8.17 14.38 -2.35
C GLU A 47 8.30 14.14 -0.83
N LYS A 48 7.47 13.25 -0.28
CA LYS A 48 7.46 12.91 1.14
C LYS A 48 8.64 11.98 1.43
N PRO A 49 9.48 12.26 2.44
CA PRO A 49 10.69 11.45 2.68
C PRO A 49 10.41 10.11 3.36
N VAL A 50 9.23 9.91 3.96
CA VAL A 50 8.89 8.69 4.70
C VAL A 50 7.84 7.86 3.97
N ALA A 51 8.09 6.57 3.78
CA ALA A 51 7.11 5.58 3.34
C ALA A 51 6.53 4.79 4.52
N LEU A 52 5.23 4.89 4.75
CA LEU A 52 4.48 4.09 5.72
C LEU A 52 3.67 3.01 5.01
N TYR A 53 3.98 1.76 5.30
CA TYR A 53 3.33 0.60 4.72
C TYR A 53 2.29 0.00 5.66
N PHE A 54 1.07 -0.18 5.15
CA PHE A 54 -0.05 -0.84 5.80
C PHE A 54 -0.30 -2.20 5.18
N GLY A 55 -0.86 -3.14 5.95
CA GLY A 55 -1.56 -4.28 5.36
C GLY A 55 -2.91 -3.86 4.80
N CYS A 56 -3.50 -4.68 3.93
CA CYS A 56 -4.84 -4.44 3.43
C CYS A 56 -5.89 -4.60 4.54
N SER A 57 -7.09 -4.09 4.26
CA SER A 57 -8.28 -4.31 5.09
C SER A 57 -9.39 -4.93 4.25
N HIS A 58 -10.30 -5.68 4.90
CA HIS A 58 -11.44 -6.30 4.22
C HIS A 58 -12.32 -5.27 3.49
N HIS A 59 -12.54 -4.11 4.11
CA HIS A 59 -13.32 -3.02 3.54
C HIS A 59 -12.50 -2.23 2.53
N LYS A 60 -13.14 -1.88 1.41
CA LYS A 60 -12.60 -1.00 0.36
C LYS A 60 -13.52 0.21 0.17
N PRO A 61 -12.97 1.43 0.00
CA PRO A 61 -11.56 1.79 0.07
C PRO A 61 -10.95 1.56 1.47
N PHE A 62 -9.64 1.27 1.53
CA PHE A 62 -8.97 0.80 2.74
C PHE A 62 -9.03 1.83 3.90
N SER A 63 -9.09 3.12 3.57
CA SER A 63 -9.28 4.21 4.54
C SER A 63 -10.55 4.09 5.40
N ARG A 64 -11.57 3.32 4.96
CA ARG A 64 -12.77 3.06 5.76
C ARG A 64 -12.55 2.08 6.91
N SER A 65 -11.46 1.32 6.91
CA SER A 65 -11.14 0.46 8.05
C SER A 65 -10.75 1.29 9.27
N PHE A 66 -11.15 0.83 10.46
CA PHE A 66 -11.01 1.57 11.70
C PHE A 66 -9.57 2.01 11.98
N ILE A 67 -8.60 1.10 11.82
CA ILE A 67 -7.19 1.38 12.08
C ILE A 67 -6.60 2.36 11.06
N HIS A 68 -6.92 2.24 9.77
CA HIS A 68 -6.49 3.21 8.76
C HIS A 68 -7.06 4.59 9.05
N MET A 69 -8.36 4.69 9.38
CA MET A 69 -9.00 5.95 9.75
C MET A 69 -8.30 6.61 10.96
N LYS A 70 -7.97 5.82 12.00
CA LYS A 70 -7.25 6.33 13.17
C LYS A 70 -5.83 6.78 12.83
N THR A 71 -5.09 6.03 12.01
CA THR A 71 -3.75 6.44 11.57
C THR A 71 -3.80 7.70 10.71
N ILE A 72 -4.74 7.82 9.75
CA ILE A 72 -4.91 9.02 8.93
C ILE A 72 -5.21 10.23 9.80
N LYS A 73 -6.14 10.11 10.76
CA LYS A 73 -6.46 11.19 11.70
C LYS A 73 -5.25 11.58 12.55
N MET A 74 -4.49 10.60 13.03
CA MET A 74 -3.26 10.83 13.78
C MET A 74 -2.22 11.60 12.94
N LEU A 75 -1.98 11.19 11.69
CA LEU A 75 -1.03 11.89 10.82
C LEU A 75 -1.41 13.36 10.64
N LYS A 76 -2.69 13.64 10.34
CA LYS A 76 -3.20 15.02 10.21
C LYS A 76 -3.06 15.82 11.49
N ASN A 77 -3.50 15.28 12.63
CA ASN A 77 -3.47 15.97 13.92
C ASN A 77 -2.05 16.38 14.36
N TYR A 78 -1.02 15.71 13.86
CA TYR A 78 0.38 16.02 14.19
C TYR A 78 1.16 16.58 12.99
N ASN A 79 0.47 17.03 11.93
CA ASN A 79 1.07 17.60 10.72
C ASN A 79 2.12 16.69 10.08
N LEU A 80 1.83 15.38 10.02
CA LEU A 80 2.70 14.35 9.42
C LEU A 80 2.21 13.90 8.04
N ASP A 81 1.03 14.32 7.61
CA ASP A 81 0.41 13.91 6.34
C ASP A 81 1.14 14.43 5.10
N ASP A 82 1.80 15.58 5.17
CA ASP A 82 2.71 16.09 4.13
C ASP A 82 4.14 15.56 4.25
N PHE A 83 4.41 14.71 5.25
CA PHE A 83 5.74 14.13 5.51
C PHE A 83 5.79 12.62 5.26
N VAL A 84 4.63 11.96 5.30
CA VAL A 84 4.51 10.50 5.21
C VAL A 84 3.67 10.10 4.01
N GLN A 85 4.28 9.42 3.04
CA GLN A 85 3.57 8.72 1.98
C GLN A 85 3.02 7.39 2.51
N GLN A 86 1.78 7.08 2.16
CA GLN A 86 1.10 5.88 2.63
C GLN A 86 0.96 4.85 1.50
N PHE A 87 1.32 3.61 1.78
CA PHE A 87 1.17 2.47 0.88
C PHE A 87 0.34 1.36 1.53
N ILE A 88 -0.51 0.72 0.75
CA ILE A 88 -1.27 -0.46 1.16
C ILE A 88 -0.68 -1.67 0.45
N ILE A 89 -0.10 -2.59 1.21
CA ILE A 89 0.37 -3.89 0.75
C ILE A 89 -0.85 -4.81 0.69
N SER A 90 -1.19 -5.30 -0.50
CA SER A 90 -2.40 -6.09 -0.69
C SER A 90 -2.32 -7.06 -1.86
N GLU A 91 -2.89 -8.24 -1.66
CA GLU A 91 -3.34 -9.11 -2.74
C GLU A 91 -4.50 -8.44 -3.48
N PRO A 92 -4.63 -8.60 -4.81
CA PRO A 92 -3.63 -9.07 -5.77
C PRO A 92 -2.74 -7.92 -6.30
N LEU A 93 -2.95 -6.68 -5.83
CA LEU A 93 -2.32 -5.47 -6.38
C LEU A 93 -0.80 -5.40 -6.14
N ALA A 94 -0.30 -6.19 -5.19
CA ALA A 94 0.99 -6.08 -4.52
C ALA A 94 1.15 -4.80 -3.69
N ILE A 95 0.94 -3.63 -4.27
CA ILE A 95 1.04 -2.35 -3.57
C ILE A 95 0.12 -1.30 -4.18
N CYS A 96 -0.51 -0.50 -3.33
CA CYS A 96 -1.39 0.60 -3.71
C CYS A 96 -0.98 1.88 -2.96
N PRO A 97 -0.56 2.94 -3.67
CA PRO A 97 -0.50 4.29 -3.10
C PRO A 97 -1.88 4.71 -2.57
N ARG A 98 -1.93 5.39 -1.42
CA ARG A 98 -3.20 5.77 -0.76
C ARG A 98 -4.12 6.58 -1.66
N GLU A 99 -3.59 7.49 -2.44
CA GLU A 99 -4.32 8.36 -3.36
C GLU A 99 -5.01 7.59 -4.49
N LEU A 100 -4.61 6.35 -4.77
CA LEU A 100 -5.20 5.49 -5.79
C LEU A 100 -6.21 4.48 -5.23
N GLU A 101 -6.44 4.44 -3.91
CA GLU A 101 -7.23 3.37 -3.28
C GLU A 101 -8.72 3.34 -3.69
N THR A 102 -9.25 4.45 -4.20
CA THR A 102 -10.62 4.57 -4.69
C THR A 102 -10.72 4.30 -6.20
N THR A 103 -9.61 4.06 -6.89
CA THR A 103 -9.60 3.82 -8.33
C THR A 103 -9.85 2.36 -8.65
N PHE A 104 -10.35 2.09 -9.86
CA PHE A 104 -10.43 0.72 -10.37
C PHE A 104 -9.03 0.22 -10.78
N PRO A 105 -8.63 -1.01 -10.42
CA PRO A 105 -9.39 -2.03 -9.70
C PRO A 105 -9.23 -1.98 -8.18
N ALA A 106 -8.42 -1.10 -7.62
CA ALA A 106 -8.06 -1.09 -6.19
C ALA A 106 -9.25 -1.06 -5.24
N ALA A 107 -10.36 -0.44 -5.63
CA ALA A 107 -11.60 -0.40 -4.84
C ALA A 107 -12.61 -1.51 -5.15
N ASN A 108 -12.34 -2.39 -6.12
CA ASN A 108 -13.37 -3.21 -6.78
C ASN A 108 -13.03 -4.71 -6.87
N TYR A 109 -12.11 -5.18 -6.04
CA TYR A 109 -11.80 -6.61 -5.93
C TYR A 109 -12.11 -7.16 -4.55
N ASP A 110 -12.36 -8.46 -4.46
CA ASP A 110 -12.34 -9.22 -3.22
C ASP A 110 -11.43 -10.45 -3.38
N PHE A 111 -10.44 -10.53 -2.49
CA PHE A 111 -9.43 -11.59 -2.46
C PHE A 111 -9.43 -12.14 -1.02
N PRO A 112 -10.07 -13.30 -0.78
CA PRO A 112 -10.00 -13.95 0.52
C PRO A 112 -8.56 -14.42 0.81
N PRO A 113 -7.92 -14.04 1.94
CA PRO A 113 -6.53 -14.41 2.23
C PRO A 113 -6.25 -15.92 2.17
N LYS A 114 -7.24 -16.75 2.52
CA LYS A 114 -7.18 -18.22 2.42
C LYS A 114 -7.02 -18.77 0.99
N ARG A 115 -7.18 -17.92 -0.03
CA ARG A 115 -7.02 -18.27 -1.46
C ARG A 115 -5.65 -17.87 -2.01
N LEU A 116 -4.76 -17.33 -1.16
CA LEU A 116 -3.37 -17.12 -1.55
C LEU A 116 -2.64 -18.47 -1.53
N GLY A 117 -2.33 -18.99 -2.71
CA GLY A 117 -1.47 -20.13 -2.91
C GLY A 117 -0.02 -19.73 -3.14
N ASN A 118 0.83 -20.72 -3.39
CA ASN A 118 2.27 -20.51 -3.58
C ASN A 118 2.57 -19.60 -4.79
N LYS A 119 1.86 -19.79 -5.91
CA LYS A 119 2.09 -18.99 -7.13
C LYS A 119 1.72 -17.52 -6.91
N GLY A 120 0.61 -17.25 -6.24
CA GLY A 120 0.22 -15.89 -5.88
C GLY A 120 1.20 -15.26 -4.90
N LYS A 121 1.66 -16.01 -3.89
CA LYS A 121 2.68 -15.54 -2.93
C LYS A 121 3.99 -15.16 -3.63
N GLU A 122 4.50 -16.02 -4.50
CA GLU A 122 5.73 -15.77 -5.28
C GLU A 122 5.60 -14.50 -6.11
N GLU A 123 4.49 -14.34 -6.84
CA GLU A 123 4.26 -13.17 -7.67
C GLU A 123 4.03 -11.90 -6.84
N PHE A 124 3.41 -12.01 -5.67
CA PHE A 124 3.26 -10.91 -4.71
C PHE A 124 4.62 -10.41 -4.24
N VAL A 125 5.46 -11.30 -3.69
CA VAL A 125 6.81 -10.96 -3.21
C VAL A 125 7.65 -10.36 -4.34
N LYS A 126 7.65 -10.99 -5.52
CA LYS A 126 8.37 -10.52 -6.69
C LYS A 126 7.96 -9.09 -7.09
N ARG A 127 6.65 -8.84 -7.23
CA ARG A 127 6.14 -7.51 -7.62
C ARG A 127 6.40 -6.45 -6.57
N LEU A 128 6.22 -6.80 -5.30
CA LEU A 128 6.53 -5.89 -4.21
C LEU A 128 8.03 -5.54 -4.23
N ARG A 129 8.92 -6.52 -4.36
CA ARG A 129 10.37 -6.30 -4.45
C ARG A 129 10.75 -5.39 -5.62
N ILE A 130 10.17 -5.61 -6.81
CA ILE A 130 10.40 -4.77 -7.99
C ILE A 130 10.00 -3.31 -7.70
N PHE A 131 8.84 -3.09 -7.09
CA PHE A 131 8.42 -1.74 -6.71
C PHE A 131 9.35 -1.13 -5.67
N LEU A 132 9.69 -1.88 -4.62
CA LEU A 132 10.58 -1.38 -3.56
C LEU A 132 11.93 -0.96 -4.15
N HIS A 133 12.50 -1.75 -5.07
CA HIS A 133 13.81 -1.46 -5.67
C HIS A 133 13.75 -0.31 -6.68
N LYS A 134 12.74 -0.31 -7.56
CA LYS A 134 12.65 0.67 -8.66
C LYS A 134 12.18 2.04 -8.17
N ARG A 135 11.29 2.07 -7.17
CA ARG A 135 10.64 3.28 -6.66
C ARG A 135 11.07 3.54 -5.22
N ALA A 136 10.67 2.69 -4.28
CA ALA A 136 10.67 3.08 -2.88
C ALA A 136 12.07 3.39 -2.33
N PHE A 137 13.05 2.53 -2.60
CA PHE A 137 14.45 2.67 -2.19
C PHE A 137 15.11 3.97 -2.66
N LYS A 138 14.67 4.50 -3.81
CA LYS A 138 15.25 5.69 -4.41
C LYS A 138 14.55 6.99 -4.00
N THR A 139 13.31 6.88 -3.53
CA THR A 139 12.45 8.04 -3.29
C THR A 139 12.29 8.33 -1.80
N TYR A 140 12.21 7.30 -0.97
CA TYR A 140 11.97 7.45 0.47
C TYR A 140 13.25 7.14 1.23
N GLU A 141 13.56 8.01 2.19
CA GLU A 141 14.75 7.87 3.04
C GLU A 141 14.45 6.95 4.22
N TYR A 142 13.21 6.95 4.71
CA TYR A 142 12.79 6.12 5.84
C TYR A 142 11.58 5.28 5.49
N HIS A 143 11.64 4.01 5.91
CA HIS A 143 10.60 3.01 5.67
C HIS A 143 10.03 2.54 7.01
N VAL A 144 8.71 2.64 7.18
CA VAL A 144 8.01 2.21 8.40
C VAL A 144 6.94 1.21 8.01
N VAL A 145 6.95 0.03 8.65
CA VAL A 145 5.96 -1.02 8.40
C VAL A 145 5.02 -1.12 9.61
N PHE A 146 3.74 -0.89 9.35
CA PHE A 146 2.64 -1.03 10.31
C PHE A 146 1.55 -1.91 9.67
N ALA A 147 1.82 -3.22 9.65
CA ALA A 147 1.00 -4.20 8.93
C ALA A 147 0.80 -5.50 9.75
N PRO A 148 -0.30 -6.25 9.55
CA PRO A 148 -0.49 -7.58 10.12
C PRO A 148 0.66 -8.54 9.76
N ASN A 149 0.83 -9.61 10.54
CA ASN A 149 1.93 -10.58 10.35
C ASN A 149 2.03 -11.10 8.91
N HIS A 150 0.89 -11.46 8.30
CA HIS A 150 0.86 -11.94 6.92
C HIS A 150 1.50 -10.96 5.92
N HIS A 151 1.04 -9.70 5.89
CA HIS A 151 1.62 -8.68 5.00
C HIS A 151 3.03 -8.27 5.41
N LYS A 152 3.34 -8.30 6.71
CA LYS A 152 4.70 -8.07 7.23
C LYS A 152 5.67 -9.12 6.69
N GLU A 153 5.31 -10.40 6.69
CA GLU A 153 6.16 -11.48 6.18
C GLU A 153 6.45 -11.32 4.68
N ILE A 154 5.41 -11.04 3.88
CA ILE A 154 5.58 -10.72 2.46
C ILE A 154 6.49 -9.51 2.25
N PHE A 155 6.33 -8.45 3.06
CA PHE A 155 7.20 -7.28 2.99
C PHE A 155 8.64 -7.60 3.35
N CYS A 156 8.87 -8.30 4.47
CA CYS A 156 10.22 -8.70 4.91
C CYS A 156 10.94 -9.49 3.82
N GLU A 157 10.25 -10.44 3.18
CA GLU A 157 10.80 -11.25 2.10
C GLU A 157 11.15 -10.37 0.88
N ALA A 158 10.23 -9.51 0.47
CA ALA A 158 10.41 -8.61 -0.66
C ALA A 158 11.52 -7.57 -0.43
N SER A 159 11.64 -7.05 0.78
CA SER A 159 12.56 -5.97 1.16
C SER A 159 13.93 -6.47 1.61
N LYS A 160 14.13 -7.80 1.71
CA LYS A 160 15.38 -8.40 2.18
C LYS A 160 16.57 -7.86 1.38
N GLU A 161 17.62 -7.46 2.12
CA GLU A 161 18.87 -6.87 1.57
C GLU A 161 18.67 -5.57 0.76
N LEU A 162 17.46 -5.00 0.76
CA LEU A 162 17.13 -3.80 0.02
C LEU A 162 16.81 -2.63 0.95
N LEU A 163 15.97 -2.86 1.96
CA LEU A 163 15.52 -1.84 2.91
C LEU A 163 15.81 -2.28 4.34
N ASN A 164 16.03 -1.30 5.23
CA ASN A 164 16.07 -1.51 6.67
C ASN A 164 14.89 -0.81 7.35
N PRO A 165 13.66 -1.35 7.25
CA PRO A 165 12.46 -0.69 7.75
C PRO A 165 12.34 -0.76 9.27
N ALA A 166 11.75 0.29 9.87
CA ALA A 166 11.27 0.25 11.24
C ALA A 166 9.94 -0.50 11.31
N TYR A 167 9.86 -1.53 12.15
CA TYR A 167 8.62 -2.29 12.34
C TYR A 167 7.87 -1.81 13.58
N VAL A 168 6.59 -1.51 13.41
CA VAL A 168 5.66 -1.22 14.51
C VAL A 168 4.56 -2.28 14.50
N PRO A 169 4.29 -2.98 15.63
CA PRO A 169 3.27 -4.02 15.64
C PRO A 169 1.88 -3.46 15.29
N TYR A 170 1.16 -4.13 14.41
CA TYR A 170 -0.11 -3.65 13.88
C TYR A 170 -1.28 -3.87 14.85
N ASN A 171 -1.53 -2.86 15.67
CA ASN A 171 -2.60 -2.86 16.66
C ASN A 171 -2.95 -1.41 17.04
N LEU A 172 -4.21 -1.16 17.44
CA LEU A 172 -4.68 0.15 17.86
C LEU A 172 -3.84 0.73 19.00
N TYR A 173 -3.49 -0.10 19.99
CA TYR A 173 -2.69 0.30 21.15
C TYR A 173 -1.24 0.68 20.81
N GLN A 174 -0.79 0.37 19.58
CA GLN A 174 0.56 0.69 19.09
C GLN A 174 0.60 1.98 18.25
N LEU A 175 -0.55 2.65 18.04
CA LEU A 175 -0.57 3.96 17.39
C LEU A 175 0.29 5.02 18.11
N PRO A 176 0.34 5.09 19.46
CA PRO A 176 1.26 6.00 20.14
C PRO A 176 2.73 5.70 19.82
N LYS A 177 3.10 4.42 19.69
CA LYS A 177 4.46 4.03 19.31
C LYS A 177 4.74 4.39 17.85
N LEU A 178 3.80 4.15 16.93
CA LEU A 178 3.91 4.60 15.54
C LEU A 178 4.12 6.12 15.46
N LEU A 179 3.33 6.89 16.21
CA LEU A 179 3.47 8.35 16.28
C LEU A 179 4.86 8.75 16.78
N GLN A 180 5.36 8.10 17.83
CA GLN A 180 6.68 8.37 18.38
C GLN A 180 7.76 8.17 17.31
N VAL A 181 7.76 7.01 16.62
CA VAL A 181 8.73 6.71 15.55
C VAL A 181 8.70 7.80 14.47
N LEU A 182 7.52 8.18 14.00
CA LEU A 182 7.38 9.20 12.94
C LEU A 182 7.83 10.60 13.40
N LYS A 183 7.64 10.95 14.68
CA LYS A 183 8.12 12.21 15.25
C LYS A 183 9.64 12.22 15.39
N GLU A 184 10.24 11.11 15.80
CA GLU A 184 11.70 10.96 15.90
C GLU A 184 12.33 11.14 14.53
N VAL A 185 11.84 10.43 13.51
CA VAL A 185 12.28 10.61 12.11
C VAL A 185 12.10 12.06 11.66
N LYS A 186 10.94 12.67 11.88
CA LYS A 186 10.71 14.08 11.47
C LYS A 186 11.65 15.07 12.18
N ALA A 187 12.08 14.77 13.40
CA ALA A 187 13.03 15.62 14.12
C ALA A 187 14.44 15.52 13.51
N GLU A 188 14.82 14.38 12.93
CA GLU A 188 16.09 14.20 12.23
C GLU A 188 16.18 15.06 10.95
N PHE A 189 15.07 15.21 10.21
CA PHE A 189 14.99 16.07 9.00
C PHE A 189 15.02 17.57 9.26
N ARG A 190 14.80 17.99 10.51
CA ARG A 190 14.81 19.41 10.89
C ARG A 190 16.16 19.88 11.41
N ARG A 191 17.11 18.98 11.60
CA ARG A 191 18.49 19.26 11.99
C ARG A 191 19.33 19.54 10.77
#